data_AF-A0A437QRB1-F1
#
_entry.id   AF-A0A437QRB1-F1
#
_cell.length_a   1.000
_cell.length_b   1.000
_cell.length_c   1.000
_cell.angle_alpha   90.00
_cell.angle_beta   90.00
_cell.angle_gamma   90.00
#
_symmetry.space_group_name_H-M   'P 1'
#
loop_
_entity.id
_entity.type
_entity.pdbx_description
1 polymer ?
#
loop_
_entity_poly.entity_id
_entity_poly.type
_entity_poly.pdbx_seq_one_letter_code
_entity_poly.pdbx_strand_id
1 'polypeptide(L)'
;MNDAIEVTRLALTMARLEQQNLAERIAKFQTGVHSVEQYNFSPLLSRLQQASPEQRAVIARQLTDVDNQRHTVVEEAQLDELVARSTMVSGKFNSLVEGLNRQLGLMSLVLNGGKR
;
A
#
# COMPACT_ATOMS: atom_id res chain seq x y z
N MET A 1 -20.24 -4.35 6.53
CA MET A 1 -19.40 -5.54 6.82
C MET A 1 -18.29 -5.76 5.77
N ASN A 2 -17.76 -4.71 5.12
CA ASN A 2 -16.71 -4.84 4.10
C ASN A 2 -15.79 -3.59 4.14
N ASP A 3 -15.55 -2.99 5.30
CA ASP A 3 -14.69 -1.79 5.42
C ASP A 3 -13.24 -2.19 5.69
N ALA A 4 -13.02 -3.04 6.71
CA ALA A 4 -11.69 -3.54 7.06
C ALA A 4 -10.95 -4.24 5.92
N ILE A 5 -11.65 -5.02 5.09
CA ILE A 5 -11.06 -5.70 3.93
C ILE A 5 -10.68 -4.71 2.84
N GLU A 6 -11.53 -3.72 2.57
CA GLU A 6 -11.27 -2.69 1.55
C GLU A 6 -10.09 -1.80 1.94
N VAL A 7 -10.03 -1.41 3.22
CA VAL A 7 -8.90 -0.65 3.78
C VAL A 7 -7.62 -1.49 3.75
N THR A 8 -7.68 -2.78 4.08
CA THR A 8 -6.52 -3.68 4.02
C THR A 8 -6.05 -3.89 2.58
N ARG A 9 -6.99 -4.03 1.62
CA ARG A 9 -6.66 -4.12 0.19
C ARG A 9 -5.98 -2.84 -0.30
N LEU A 10 -6.47 -1.68 0.09
CA LEU A 10 -5.85 -0.40 -0.26
C LEU A 10 -4.43 -0.30 0.33
N ALA A 11 -4.24 -0.68 1.60
CA ALA A 11 -2.93 -0.70 2.24
C ALA A 11 -1.93 -1.64 1.52
N LEU A 12 -2.41 -2.79 1.04
CA LEU A 12 -1.63 -3.71 0.21
C LEU A 12 -1.22 -3.09 -1.12
N THR A 13 -2.15 -2.41 -1.81
CA THR A 13 -1.85 -1.69 -3.05
C THR A 13 -0.79 -0.62 -2.80
N MET A 14 -0.94 0.19 -1.76
CA MET A 14 0.04 1.23 -1.41
C MET A 14 1.43 0.64 -1.15
N ALA A 15 1.53 -0.42 -0.34
CA ALA A 15 2.79 -1.08 -0.04
C ALA A 15 3.45 -1.70 -1.28
N ARG A 16 2.65 -2.29 -2.19
CA ARG A 16 3.15 -2.81 -3.46
C ARG A 16 3.73 -1.72 -4.35
N LEU A 17 3.02 -0.60 -4.50
CA LEU A 17 3.47 0.54 -5.31
C LEU A 17 4.75 1.15 -4.73
N GLU A 18 4.85 1.23 -3.40
CA GLU A 18 6.05 1.69 -2.71
C GLU A 18 7.25 0.73 -2.93
N GLN A 19 7.04 -0.59 -2.90
CA GLN A 19 8.08 -1.56 -3.25
C GLN A 19 8.55 -1.41 -4.70
N GLN A 20 7.61 -1.31 -5.66
CA GLN A 20 7.92 -1.13 -7.07
C GLN A 20 8.73 0.14 -7.29
N ASN A 21 8.32 1.23 -6.65
CA ASN A 21 9.05 2.49 -6.68
C ASN A 21 10.48 2.36 -6.18
N LEU A 22 10.68 1.73 -5.01
CA LEU A 22 12.01 1.52 -4.44
C LEU A 22 12.88 0.63 -5.32
N ALA A 23 12.31 -0.40 -5.95
CA ALA A 23 13.03 -1.26 -6.90
C ALA A 23 13.47 -0.48 -8.15
N GLU A 24 12.59 0.35 -8.72
CA GLU A 24 12.94 1.24 -9.84
C GLU A 24 14.04 2.23 -9.46
N ARG A 25 13.99 2.78 -8.25
CA ARG A 25 15.00 3.71 -7.74
C ARG A 25 16.37 3.05 -7.55
N ILE A 26 16.41 1.85 -6.98
CA ILE A 26 17.64 1.06 -6.84
C ILE A 26 18.24 0.78 -8.23
N ALA A 27 17.42 0.41 -9.20
CA ALA A 27 17.87 0.17 -10.57
C ALA A 27 18.42 1.45 -11.25
N LYS A 28 17.74 2.59 -11.07
CA LYS A 28 18.15 3.89 -11.63
C LYS A 28 19.34 4.52 -10.91
N PHE A 29 19.62 4.15 -9.66
CA PHE A 29 20.81 4.61 -8.95
C PHE A 29 22.10 4.21 -9.70
N GLN A 30 22.10 3.03 -10.33
CA GLN A 30 23.24 2.55 -11.13
C GLN A 30 23.49 3.39 -12.40
N THR A 31 22.50 4.16 -12.87
CA THR A 31 22.59 4.97 -14.09
C THR A 31 22.83 6.47 -13.83
N GLY A 32 23.00 6.88 -12.57
CA GLY A 32 23.30 8.27 -12.19
C GLY A 32 22.11 9.23 -12.31
N VAL A 33 20.88 8.71 -12.45
CA VAL A 33 19.67 9.52 -12.52
C VAL A 33 19.15 9.79 -11.10
N HIS A 34 19.23 11.04 -10.67
CA HIS A 34 18.81 11.48 -9.32
C HIS A 34 17.37 12.01 -9.24
N SER A 35 16.68 12.15 -10.38
CA SER A 35 15.24 12.47 -10.40
C SER A 35 14.43 11.18 -10.45
N VAL A 36 13.57 11.00 -9.46
CA VAL A 36 12.74 9.80 -9.35
C VAL A 36 11.30 10.21 -9.06
N GLU A 37 10.36 9.54 -9.72
CA GLU A 37 8.96 9.65 -9.33
C GLU A 37 8.80 8.97 -7.97
N GLN A 38 8.00 9.54 -7.07
CA GLN A 38 7.65 8.96 -5.78
C GLN A 38 6.14 9.07 -5.58
N TYR A 39 5.55 8.06 -4.96
CA TYR A 39 4.15 8.09 -4.57
C TYR A 39 3.94 8.94 -3.32
N ASN A 40 3.01 9.90 -3.37
CA ASN A 40 2.55 10.63 -2.18
C ASN A 40 1.14 10.19 -1.79
N PHE A 41 1.04 9.37 -0.76
CA PHE A 41 -0.26 8.91 -0.26
C PHE A 41 -0.87 9.81 0.81
N SER A 42 -0.24 10.93 1.17
CA SER A 42 -0.72 11.81 2.25
C SER A 42 -2.14 12.33 2.02
N PRO A 43 -2.53 12.78 0.80
CA PRO A 43 -3.90 13.23 0.55
C PRO A 43 -4.93 12.12 0.77
N LEU A 44 -4.58 10.89 0.38
CA LEU A 44 -5.40 9.70 0.56
C LEU A 44 -5.58 9.36 2.04
N LEU A 45 -4.47 9.31 2.80
CA LEU A 45 -4.49 9.01 4.23
C LEU A 45 -5.31 10.05 5.01
N SER A 46 -5.16 11.34 4.66
CA SER A 46 -5.96 12.43 5.26
C SER A 46 -7.46 12.25 5.00
N ARG A 47 -7.85 11.88 3.77
CA ARG A 47 -9.26 11.62 3.44
C ARG A 47 -9.82 10.42 4.20
N LEU A 48 -9.05 9.35 4.36
CA LEU A 48 -9.47 8.17 5.13
C LEU A 48 -9.61 8.47 6.63
N GLN A 49 -8.71 9.28 7.18
CA GLN A 49 -8.76 9.69 8.58
C GLN A 49 -10.00 10.53 8.91
N GLN A 50 -10.38 11.43 8.00
CA GLN A 50 -11.53 12.33 8.15
C GLN A 50 -12.88 11.67 7.82
N ALA A 51 -12.88 10.52 7.15
CA ALA A 51 -14.10 9.83 6.72
C ALA A 51 -14.75 9.01 7.85
N SER A 52 -16.09 8.95 7.82
CA SER A 52 -16.84 8.03 8.68
C SER A 52 -16.50 6.56 8.35
N PRO A 53 -16.70 5.61 9.27
CA PRO A 53 -16.46 4.19 9.00
C PRO A 53 -17.19 3.66 7.76
N GLU A 54 -18.41 4.13 7.46
CA GLU A 54 -19.10 3.69 6.23
C GLU A 54 -18.48 4.29 4.96
N GLN A 55 -17.93 5.50 5.05
CA GLN A 55 -17.31 6.21 3.92
C GLN A 55 -15.90 5.69 3.61
N ARG A 56 -15.15 5.18 4.59
CA ARG A 56 -13.80 4.62 4.41
C ARG A 56 -13.77 3.49 3.39
N ALA A 57 -14.74 2.59 3.45
CA ALA A 57 -14.86 1.48 2.50
C ALA A 57 -15.09 1.97 1.06
N VAL A 58 -15.91 3.02 0.91
CA VAL A 58 -16.23 3.61 -0.40
C VAL A 58 -15.00 4.32 -0.97
N ILE A 59 -14.31 5.11 -0.15
CA ILE A 59 -13.05 5.77 -0.51
C ILE A 59 -12.00 4.71 -0.91
N ALA A 60 -11.85 3.65 -0.12
CA ALA A 60 -10.90 2.58 -0.40
C ALA A 60 -11.24 1.76 -1.67
N ARG A 61 -12.51 1.66 -2.05
CA ARG A 61 -12.95 1.05 -3.32
C ARG A 61 -12.71 1.93 -4.53
N GLN A 62 -13.01 3.23 -4.41
CA GLN A 62 -12.93 4.17 -5.54
C GLN A 62 -11.47 4.49 -5.92
N LEU A 63 -10.53 4.28 -5.00
CA LEU A 63 -9.12 4.57 -5.21
C LEU A 63 -8.35 3.38 -5.82
N THR A 64 -8.87 2.81 -6.91
CA THR A 64 -8.10 1.93 -7.80
C THR A 64 -7.02 2.69 -8.60
N ASP A 65 -7.07 4.02 -8.58
CA ASP A 65 -6.24 4.91 -9.43
C ASP A 65 -5.08 5.56 -8.66
N VAL A 66 -4.46 4.79 -7.77
CA VAL A 66 -3.34 5.23 -6.92
C VAL A 66 -2.11 5.64 -7.76
N ASP A 67 -2.04 5.22 -9.02
CA ASP A 67 -0.98 5.62 -9.95
C ASP A 67 -0.94 7.13 -10.24
N ASN A 68 -2.06 7.84 -10.09
CA ASN A 68 -2.10 9.30 -10.24
C ASN A 68 -1.50 10.06 -9.04
N GLN A 69 -0.98 9.38 -8.02
CA GLN A 69 -0.33 9.98 -6.84
C GLN A 69 1.20 10.09 -6.99
N ARG A 70 1.74 9.86 -8.19
CA ARG A 70 3.18 10.04 -8.46
C ARG A 70 3.53 11.52 -8.57
N HIS A 71 4.58 11.91 -7.87
CA HIS A 71 5.21 13.22 -8.01
C HIS A 71 6.70 13.05 -8.22
N THR A 72 7.29 13.88 -9.07
CA THR A 72 8.75 13.89 -9.25
C THR A 72 9.40 14.53 -8.04
N VAL A 73 10.31 13.80 -7.40
CA VAL A 73 11.14 14.31 -6.32
C VAL A 73 12.59 14.17 -6.73
N VAL A 74 13.37 15.23 -6.47
CA VAL A 74 14.83 15.16 -6.55
C VAL A 74 15.29 14.78 -5.15
N GLU A 75 15.76 13.54 -4.98
CA GLU A 75 16.19 13.02 -3.67
C GLU A 75 17.63 12.51 -3.81
N GLU A 76 18.53 13.07 -3.02
CA GLU A 76 19.88 12.52 -2.81
C GLU A 76 19.80 11.40 -1.77
N ALA A 77 19.17 10.28 -2.13
CA ALA A 77 19.15 9.09 -1.28
C ALA A 77 20.36 8.19 -1.56
N GLN A 78 21.02 7.71 -0.51
CA GLN A 78 22.09 6.72 -0.65
C GLN A 78 21.52 5.33 -0.96
N LEU A 79 22.26 4.50 -1.70
CA LEU A 79 21.80 3.15 -2.09
C LEU A 79 21.44 2.29 -0.88
N ASP A 80 22.24 2.33 0.18
CA ASP A 80 22.01 1.56 1.41
C ASP A 80 20.68 1.95 2.08
N GLU A 81 20.33 3.23 2.04
CA GLU A 81 19.06 3.72 2.55
C GLU A 81 17.88 3.21 1.71
N LEU A 82 18.01 3.20 0.37
CA LEU A 82 16.98 2.66 -0.52
C LEU A 82 16.75 1.16 -0.30
N VAL A 83 17.82 0.40 -0.11
CA VAL A 83 17.76 -1.03 0.18
C VAL A 83 17.12 -1.30 1.55
N ALA A 84 17.49 -0.52 2.57
CA ALA A 84 16.89 -0.62 3.90
C ALA A 84 15.38 -0.30 3.87
N ARG A 85 14.99 0.79 3.19
CA ARG A 85 13.58 1.14 2.97
C ARG A 85 12.85 0.03 2.22
N SER A 86 13.43 -0.53 1.16
CA SER A 86 12.83 -1.63 0.39
C SER A 86 12.57 -2.87 1.25
N THR A 87 13.52 -3.23 2.12
CA THR A 87 13.37 -4.34 3.06
C THR A 87 12.24 -4.10 4.06
N MET A 88 12.15 -2.88 4.60
CA MET A 88 11.09 -2.50 5.54
C MET A 88 9.70 -2.56 4.90
N VAL A 89 9.54 -1.99 3.70
CA VAL A 89 8.26 -2.00 2.97
C VAL A 89 7.88 -3.44 2.62
N SER A 90 8.84 -4.30 2.29
CA SER A 90 8.60 -5.73 2.04
C SER A 90 8.08 -6.47 3.27
N GLY A 91 8.65 -6.23 4.46
CA GLY A 91 8.14 -6.78 5.71
C GLY A 91 6.71 -6.33 6.02
N LYS A 92 6.41 -5.04 5.77
CA LYS A 92 5.07 -4.49 5.92
C LYS A 92 4.07 -5.12 4.95
N PHE A 93 4.45 -5.27 3.68
CA PHE A 93 3.60 -5.92 2.67
C PHE A 93 3.24 -7.35 3.08
N ASN A 94 4.21 -8.16 3.48
CA ASN A 94 3.96 -9.54 3.94
C ASN A 94 3.00 -9.59 5.13
N SER A 95 3.20 -8.70 6.12
CA SER A 95 2.32 -8.61 7.29
C SER A 95 0.87 -8.27 6.91
N LEU A 96 0.69 -7.37 5.93
CA LEU A 96 -0.63 -7.00 5.41
C LEU A 96 -1.29 -8.16 4.65
N VAL A 97 -0.52 -8.94 3.86
CA VAL A 97 -1.03 -10.12 3.15
C VAL A 97 -1.54 -11.16 4.13
N GLU A 98 -0.76 -11.46 5.16
CA GLU A 98 -1.19 -12.37 6.23
C GLU A 98 -2.45 -11.88 6.94
N GLY A 99 -2.52 -10.59 7.26
CA GLY A 99 -3.69 -9.97 7.87
C GLY A 99 -4.95 -10.12 7.02
N LEU A 100 -4.85 -9.84 5.72
CA LEU A 100 -5.95 -10.02 4.78
C LEU A 100 -6.39 -11.48 4.69
N ASN A 101 -5.44 -12.40 4.56
CA ASN A 101 -5.73 -13.84 4.48
C ASN A 101 -6.45 -14.34 5.74
N ARG A 102 -6.04 -13.87 6.94
CA ARG A 102 -6.75 -14.18 8.19
C ARG A 102 -8.17 -13.64 8.18
N GLN A 103 -8.40 -12.40 7.74
CA GLN A 103 -9.73 -11.81 7.65
C GLN A 103 -10.65 -12.57 6.67
N LEU A 104 -10.14 -12.94 5.50
CA LEU A 104 -10.87 -13.73 4.51
C LEU A 104 -11.18 -15.13 5.01
N GLY A 105 -10.23 -15.78 5.69
CA GLY A 105 -10.42 -17.08 6.33
C GLY A 105 -11.53 -17.05 7.40
N LEU A 106 -11.52 -16.05 8.28
CA LEU A 106 -12.57 -15.84 9.28
C LEU A 106 -13.94 -15.58 8.63
N MET A 107 -14.01 -14.79 7.56
CA MET A 107 -15.26 -14.60 6.81
C MET A 107 -15.77 -15.92 6.22
N SER A 108 -14.90 -16.73 5.62
CA SER A 108 -15.28 -18.04 5.08
C SER A 108 -15.84 -18.95 6.17
N LEU A 109 -15.24 -18.94 7.37
CA LEU A 109 -15.75 -19.69 8.53
C LEU A 109 -17.10 -19.18 9.02
N VAL A 110 -17.34 -17.86 9.05
CA VAL A 110 -18.65 -17.30 9.43
C VAL A 110 -19.73 -17.65 8.41
N LEU A 111 -19.41 -17.61 7.11
CA LEU A 111 -20.36 -17.91 6.04
C LEU A 111 -20.66 -19.41 5.91
N ASN A 112 -19.66 -20.27 6.11
CA ASN A 112 -19.79 -21.72 5.93
C ASN A 112 -20.03 -22.49 7.25
N GLY A 113 -19.60 -21.96 8.39
CA GLY A 113 -19.67 -22.59 9.70
C GLY A 113 -21.06 -22.54 10.36
N GLY A 114 -22.02 -21.79 9.80
CA GLY A 114 -23.42 -21.84 10.19
C GLY A 114 -24.25 -22.95 9.53
N LYS A 115 -23.66 -23.73 8.62
CA LYS A 115 -24.27 -24.91 7.98
C LYS A 115 -23.72 -26.20 8.58
N ARG A 116 -23.99 -26.45 9.85
CA ARG A 116 -23.97 -27.79 10.45
C ARG A 116 -25.08 -27.89 11.47
#